data_AF-A0A965U1L5-F1
#
_entry.id   AF-A0A965U1L5-F1
#
_cell.length_a   1.000
_cell.length_b   1.000
_cell.length_c   1.000
_cell.angle_alpha   90.00
_cell.angle_beta   90.00
_cell.angle_gamma   90.00
#
_symmetry.space_group_name_H-M   'P 1'
#
loop_
_entity.id
_entity.type
_entity.pdbx_description
1 polymer ?
#
loop_
_entity_poly.entity_id
_entity_poly.type
_entity_poly.pdbx_seq_one_letter_code
_entity_poly.pdbx_strand_id
1 'polypeptide(L)'
;VEGLINHDQGRTLEIIISHLKGLGYHVSYKLLDGQHFGLAQSRKRVYIVGTQIEEVPLTGFDITHATIRDIQEYGYPSINNKFTKALLKHYPIELLVGMQIKDKRGGENNVHSWDLEIKGKTSSRQRELLNTLLKERRKKHWAEEIGIDWMDGMPLTKEQIQTFFDDPNLQDLLDDLAEKGYIAYEHPKKLVGKIRISDTTKVKGYNIIAGKLSFDFSKILDPDGVAPTLVATDVSKLGIIDGKGIRRLTVREGLRMFGFPEDYDLSFLKYSEAFDLLGNTVCIPVIEAIAERIADYLA
;
A
#
# COMPACT_ATOMS: atom_id res chain seq x y z
N VAL A 1 -12.73 10.07 -3.47
CA VAL A 1 -12.08 8.77 -3.13
C VAL A 1 -13.12 7.66 -3.13
N GLU A 2 -12.76 6.41 -3.45
CA GLU A 2 -13.69 5.26 -3.46
C GLU A 2 -14.53 5.15 -2.18
N GLY A 3 -13.90 5.39 -1.01
CA GLY A 3 -14.56 5.31 0.29
C GLY A 3 -15.77 6.24 0.48
N LEU A 4 -15.94 7.27 -0.37
CA LEU A 4 -17.10 8.18 -0.30
C LEU A 4 -18.43 7.44 -0.52
N ILE A 5 -18.46 6.40 -1.36
CA ILE A 5 -19.68 5.63 -1.66
C ILE A 5 -20.23 4.96 -0.41
N ASN A 6 -19.35 4.46 0.46
CA ASN A 6 -19.74 3.70 1.66
C ASN A 6 -19.62 4.53 2.94
N HIS A 7 -19.21 5.80 2.83
CA HIS A 7 -19.03 6.66 3.99
C HIS A 7 -20.38 6.94 4.64
N ASP A 8 -20.45 6.76 5.96
CA ASP A 8 -21.69 6.91 6.73
C ASP A 8 -22.86 6.10 6.13
N GLN A 9 -22.57 4.84 5.76
CA GLN A 9 -23.53 3.93 5.10
C GLN A 9 -24.13 4.49 3.79
N GLY A 10 -23.40 5.38 3.11
CA GLY A 10 -23.82 6.03 1.87
C GLY A 10 -24.52 7.37 2.06
N ARG A 11 -24.91 7.72 3.28
CA ARG A 11 -25.63 8.96 3.61
C ARG A 11 -24.88 10.21 3.17
N THR A 12 -23.55 10.21 3.28
CA THR A 12 -22.73 11.36 2.87
C THR A 12 -22.86 11.66 1.38
N LEU A 13 -22.78 10.62 0.54
CA LEU A 13 -22.95 10.79 -0.90
C LEU A 13 -24.38 11.21 -1.24
N GLU A 14 -25.38 10.59 -0.61
CA GLU A 14 -26.79 10.95 -0.79
C GLU A 14 -27.07 12.43 -0.48
N ILE A 15 -26.51 12.96 0.62
CA ILE A 15 -26.61 14.37 0.97
C ILE A 15 -26.01 15.25 -0.13
N ILE A 16 -24.78 14.95 -0.58
CA ILE A 16 -24.12 15.72 -1.65
C ILE A 16 -24.98 15.77 -2.91
N ILE A 17 -25.48 14.61 -3.36
CA ILE A 17 -26.32 14.52 -4.57
C ILE A 17 -27.64 15.27 -4.38
N SER A 18 -28.28 15.15 -3.21
CA SER A 18 -29.54 15.83 -2.90
C SER A 18 -29.39 17.35 -2.90
N HIS A 19 -28.29 17.88 -2.35
CA HIS A 19 -28.00 19.30 -2.39
C HIS A 19 -27.79 19.81 -3.83
N LEU A 20 -27.02 19.09 -4.64
CA LEU A 20 -26.80 19.46 -6.05
C LEU A 20 -28.11 19.44 -6.85
N LYS A 21 -28.95 18.42 -6.67
CA LYS A 21 -30.29 18.36 -7.29
C LYS A 21 -31.21 19.48 -6.80
N GLY A 22 -31.16 19.81 -5.51
CA GLY A 22 -31.91 20.94 -4.93
C GLY A 22 -31.50 22.30 -5.48
N LEU A 23 -30.27 22.43 -5.98
CA LEU A 23 -29.76 23.61 -6.70
C LEU A 23 -30.15 23.63 -8.18
N GLY A 24 -30.91 22.63 -8.66
CA GLY A 24 -31.38 22.55 -10.04
C GLY A 24 -30.45 21.81 -11.00
N TYR A 25 -29.45 21.08 -10.50
CA TYR A 25 -28.56 20.28 -11.36
C TYR A 25 -29.15 18.88 -11.63
N HIS A 26 -29.01 18.43 -12.87
CA HIS A 26 -29.06 17.02 -13.26
C HIS A 26 -27.72 16.38 -12.92
N VAL A 27 -27.72 15.38 -12.04
CA VAL A 27 -26.50 14.86 -11.41
C VAL A 27 -26.33 13.38 -11.68
N SER A 28 -25.18 13.02 -12.25
CA SER A 28 -24.70 11.65 -12.38
C SER A 28 -23.43 11.45 -11.55
N TYR A 29 -23.19 10.21 -11.10
CA TYR A 29 -21.92 9.86 -10.45
C TYR A 29 -21.50 8.43 -10.76
N LYS A 30 -20.19 8.17 -10.79
CA LYS A 30 -19.64 6.84 -11.00
C LYS A 30 -18.29 6.66 -10.32
N LEU A 31 -18.04 5.43 -9.84
CA LEU A 31 -16.70 4.99 -9.49
C LEU A 31 -15.96 4.59 -10.77
N LEU A 32 -14.93 5.34 -11.14
CA LEU A 32 -14.06 5.03 -12.27
C LEU A 32 -12.66 4.72 -11.78
N ASP A 33 -11.98 3.82 -12.48
CA ASP A 33 -10.59 3.44 -12.20
C ASP A 33 -9.70 3.92 -13.34
N GLY A 34 -8.67 4.70 -13.03
CA GLY A 34 -7.70 5.21 -14.01
C GLY A 34 -7.05 4.12 -14.87
N GLN A 35 -6.94 2.88 -14.36
CA GLN A 35 -6.37 1.76 -15.14
C GLN A 35 -7.17 1.41 -16.40
N HIS A 36 -8.45 1.82 -16.48
CA HIS A 36 -9.30 1.62 -17.65
C HIS A 36 -9.23 2.78 -18.65
N PHE A 37 -8.40 3.80 -18.36
CA PHE A 37 -8.20 5.00 -19.19
C PHE A 37 -6.71 5.14 -19.56
N GLY A 38 -6.01 4.03 -19.77
CA GLY A 38 -4.64 4.02 -20.28
C GLY A 38 -3.58 4.36 -19.24
N LEU A 39 -3.89 4.30 -17.94
CA LEU A 39 -2.93 4.56 -16.88
C LEU A 39 -2.34 3.26 -16.31
N ALA A 40 -1.03 3.27 -16.07
CA ALA A 40 -0.30 2.18 -15.43
C ALA A 40 -0.50 2.10 -13.91
N GLN A 41 -1.59 2.66 -13.37
CA GLN A 41 -1.97 2.55 -11.96
C GLN A 41 -3.47 2.32 -11.78
N SER A 42 -3.84 1.52 -10.78
CA SER A 42 -5.22 1.48 -10.29
C SER A 42 -5.45 2.68 -9.38
N ARG A 43 -6.45 3.49 -9.70
CA ARG A 43 -6.83 4.67 -8.93
C ARG A 43 -8.33 4.88 -9.03
N LYS A 44 -9.06 4.24 -8.12
CA LYS A 44 -10.52 4.31 -8.03
C LYS A 44 -10.98 5.62 -7.40
N ARG A 45 -11.75 6.41 -8.15
CA ARG A 45 -12.32 7.68 -7.68
C ARG A 45 -13.79 7.79 -8.07
N VAL A 46 -14.56 8.37 -7.16
CA VAL A 46 -15.94 8.77 -7.43
C VAL A 46 -15.89 10.09 -8.17
N TYR A 47 -16.45 10.12 -9.37
CA TYR A 47 -16.66 11.31 -10.18
C TYR A 47 -18.13 11.67 -10.08
N ILE A 48 -18.43 12.96 -9.87
CA ILE A 48 -19.77 13.51 -9.80
C ILE A 48 -19.84 14.62 -10.84
N VAL A 49 -20.79 14.52 -11.76
CA VAL A 49 -21.04 15.52 -12.80
C VAL A 49 -22.43 16.07 -12.59
N GLY A 50 -22.54 17.40 -12.55
CA GLY A 50 -23.81 18.11 -12.47
C GLY A 50 -23.92 19.10 -13.63
N THR A 51 -25.02 19.02 -14.39
CA THR A 51 -25.32 20.01 -15.46
C THR A 51 -26.69 20.64 -15.23
N GLN A 52 -26.96 21.79 -15.84
CA GLN A 52 -28.27 22.46 -15.76
C GLN A 52 -29.24 22.01 -16.86
N ILE A 53 -28.79 21.20 -17.82
CA ILE A 53 -29.57 20.84 -19.02
C ILE A 53 -30.13 19.43 -18.86
N GLU A 54 -29.25 18.42 -18.78
CA GLU A 54 -29.64 17.03 -18.65
C GLU A 54 -28.58 16.17 -17.95
N GLU A 55 -28.93 14.93 -17.64
CA GLU A 55 -28.02 14.01 -16.96
C GLU A 55 -27.00 13.42 -17.96
N VAL A 56 -25.71 13.63 -17.69
CA VAL A 56 -24.62 13.11 -18.53
C VAL A 56 -24.21 11.72 -18.03
N PRO A 57 -24.33 10.64 -18.84
CA PRO A 57 -23.99 9.30 -18.40
C PRO A 57 -22.47 9.10 -18.29
N LEU A 58 -22.01 8.64 -17.13
CA LEU A 58 -20.60 8.31 -16.83
C LEU A 58 -20.28 6.83 -17.09
N THR A 59 -20.81 6.27 -18.18
CA THR A 59 -20.65 4.87 -18.58
C THR A 59 -20.39 4.77 -20.08
N GLY A 60 -19.88 3.62 -20.53
CA GLY A 60 -19.57 3.40 -21.94
C GLY A 60 -18.42 4.29 -22.43
N PHE A 61 -17.38 4.43 -21.60
CA PHE A 61 -16.10 4.98 -22.05
C PHE A 61 -15.29 3.86 -22.72
N ASP A 62 -14.48 4.22 -23.71
CA ASP A 62 -13.54 3.29 -24.30
C ASP A 62 -12.48 2.87 -23.27
N ILE A 63 -12.22 1.57 -23.20
CA ILE A 63 -11.28 1.01 -22.24
C ILE A 63 -9.90 0.92 -22.90
N THR A 64 -8.93 1.58 -22.27
CA THR A 64 -7.51 1.50 -22.65
C THR A 64 -6.66 1.11 -21.44
N HIS A 65 -5.52 0.47 -21.68
CA HIS A 65 -4.63 -0.03 -20.64
C HIS A 65 -3.19 0.37 -20.92
N ALA A 66 -2.42 0.54 -19.85
CA ALA A 66 -0.97 0.68 -19.87
C ALA A 66 -0.37 -0.07 -18.69
N THR A 67 0.89 -0.40 -18.81
CA THR A 67 1.69 -1.14 -17.82
C THR A 67 2.84 -0.27 -17.31
N ILE A 68 3.53 -0.73 -16.26
CA ILE A 68 4.71 -0.05 -15.73
C ILE A 68 5.81 0.09 -16.80
N ARG A 69 5.92 -0.88 -17.71
CA ARG A 69 6.86 -0.85 -18.82
C ARG A 69 6.64 0.34 -19.76
N ASP A 70 5.38 0.72 -19.99
CA ASP A 70 5.01 1.79 -20.92
C ASP A 70 5.41 3.17 -20.40
N ILE A 71 5.51 3.34 -19.08
CA ILE A 71 5.87 4.61 -18.44
C ILE A 71 7.35 4.69 -18.07
N GLN A 72 8.02 3.55 -17.93
CA GLN A 72 9.34 3.42 -17.34
C GLN A 72 10.43 4.11 -18.19
N GLU A 73 11.31 4.85 -17.52
CA GLU A 73 12.59 5.28 -18.07
C GLU A 73 13.70 4.27 -17.77
N TYR A 74 14.77 4.24 -18.55
CA TYR A 74 15.85 3.27 -18.37
C TYR A 74 17.21 3.98 -18.25
N GLY A 75 18.17 3.31 -17.60
CA GLY A 75 19.52 3.83 -17.45
C GLY A 75 19.71 4.80 -16.27
N TYR A 76 18.76 4.81 -15.33
CA TYR A 76 18.90 5.61 -14.11
C TYR A 76 19.65 4.83 -13.02
N PRO A 77 20.38 5.53 -12.13
CA PRO A 77 21.19 4.88 -11.10
C PRO A 77 20.33 4.09 -10.12
N SER A 78 20.74 2.84 -9.86
CA SER A 78 20.13 2.00 -8.85
C SER A 78 20.53 2.42 -7.43
N ILE A 79 19.64 2.18 -6.46
CA ILE A 79 19.93 2.39 -5.05
C ILE A 79 20.84 1.25 -4.57
N ASN A 80 22.04 1.61 -4.10
CA ASN A 80 23.04 0.64 -3.63
C ASN A 80 23.37 0.85 -2.15
N ASN A 81 22.53 0.31 -1.26
CA ASN A 81 22.68 0.43 0.18
C ASN A 81 22.65 -0.96 0.86
N LYS A 82 22.76 -1.00 2.20
CA LYS A 82 22.75 -2.28 2.95
C LYS A 82 21.50 -3.11 2.62
N PHE A 83 20.34 -2.47 2.47
CA PHE A 83 19.07 -3.12 2.18
C PHE A 83 19.06 -3.76 0.78
N THR A 84 19.37 -2.99 -0.27
CA THR A 84 19.32 -3.51 -1.65
C THR A 84 20.40 -4.55 -1.91
N LYS A 85 21.58 -4.42 -1.29
CA LYS A 85 22.62 -5.46 -1.31
C LYS A 85 22.15 -6.76 -0.65
N ALA A 86 21.47 -6.68 0.49
CA ALA A 86 20.91 -7.86 1.15
C ALA A 86 19.82 -8.49 0.28
N LEU A 87 18.91 -7.68 -0.27
CA LEU A 87 17.84 -8.14 -1.16
C LEU A 87 18.39 -8.90 -2.37
N LEU A 88 19.32 -8.31 -3.11
CA LEU A 88 19.91 -8.91 -4.32
C LEU A 88 20.85 -10.08 -4.02
N LYS A 89 21.36 -10.20 -2.79
CA LYS A 89 22.15 -11.35 -2.35
C LYS A 89 21.27 -12.60 -2.16
N HIS A 90 20.08 -12.42 -1.62
CA HIS A 90 19.16 -13.51 -1.29
C HIS A 90 18.17 -13.84 -2.41
N TYR A 91 17.86 -12.87 -3.27
CA TYR A 91 16.89 -13.00 -4.34
C TYR A 91 17.50 -12.52 -5.67
N PRO A 92 17.55 -13.39 -6.70
CA PRO A 92 17.77 -12.97 -8.08
C PRO A 92 16.78 -11.86 -8.47
N ILE A 93 17.22 -10.90 -9.27
CA ILE A 93 16.43 -9.70 -9.57
C ILE A 93 15.13 -10.04 -10.31
N GLU A 94 15.15 -11.10 -11.11
CA GLU A 94 14.00 -11.61 -11.87
C GLU A 94 12.91 -12.13 -10.95
N LEU A 95 13.27 -12.69 -9.79
CA LEU A 95 12.32 -13.18 -8.79
C LEU A 95 11.75 -12.05 -7.93
N LEU A 96 12.31 -10.84 -7.98
CA LEU A 96 11.82 -9.70 -7.22
C LEU A 96 10.62 -9.01 -7.87
N VAL A 97 10.34 -9.29 -9.14
CA VAL A 97 9.20 -8.73 -9.88
C VAL A 97 7.89 -8.97 -9.12
N GLY A 98 7.16 -7.90 -8.83
CA GLY A 98 5.88 -7.96 -8.11
C GLY A 98 5.95 -8.27 -6.61
N MET A 99 7.14 -8.54 -6.05
CA MET A 99 7.29 -8.91 -4.64
C MET A 99 7.00 -7.75 -3.70
N GLN A 100 6.46 -8.08 -2.52
CA GLN A 100 6.17 -7.14 -1.44
C GLN A 100 7.10 -7.38 -0.26
N ILE A 101 7.73 -6.31 0.24
CA ILE A 101 8.64 -6.39 1.36
C ILE A 101 7.91 -5.85 2.60
N LYS A 102 7.60 -6.74 3.55
CA LYS A 102 6.87 -6.40 4.78
C LYS A 102 6.89 -7.56 5.78
N ASP A 103 6.89 -7.26 7.07
CA ASP A 103 6.79 -8.28 8.14
C ASP A 103 5.40 -8.29 8.78
N LYS A 104 4.37 -8.15 7.94
CA LYS A 104 2.97 -8.06 8.41
C LYS A 104 2.04 -9.15 7.86
N ARG A 105 2.31 -9.69 6.67
CA ARG A 105 1.48 -10.70 6.02
C ARG A 105 2.38 -11.65 5.23
N GLY A 106 2.10 -12.95 5.29
CA GLY A 106 2.77 -13.93 4.43
C GLY A 106 2.13 -14.07 3.05
N GLY A 107 2.58 -15.08 2.31
CA GLY A 107 2.17 -15.40 0.93
C GLY A 107 3.40 -15.48 0.02
N GLU A 108 3.27 -16.14 -1.13
CA GLU A 108 4.42 -16.43 -2.03
C GLU A 108 5.16 -15.17 -2.52
N ASN A 109 4.43 -14.08 -2.70
CA ASN A 109 4.99 -12.80 -3.17
C ASN A 109 5.47 -11.89 -2.02
N ASN A 110 5.87 -12.44 -0.86
CA ASN A 110 6.36 -11.65 0.27
C ASN A 110 7.82 -11.97 0.59
N VAL A 111 8.59 -10.92 0.86
CA VAL A 111 9.95 -10.99 1.39
C VAL A 111 9.93 -10.40 2.80
N HIS A 112 10.44 -11.15 3.77
CA HIS A 112 10.50 -10.73 5.16
C HIS A 112 11.91 -10.27 5.56
N SER A 113 12.01 -9.41 6.58
CA SER A 113 13.29 -8.88 7.03
C SER A 113 14.26 -9.96 7.52
N TRP A 114 13.72 -11.05 8.07
CA TRP A 114 14.50 -12.20 8.54
C TRP A 114 15.00 -13.09 7.41
N ASP A 115 14.41 -13.01 6.21
CA ASP A 115 14.94 -13.67 5.00
C ASP A 115 16.17 -12.94 4.48
N LEU A 116 16.20 -11.62 4.71
CA LEU A 116 17.27 -10.71 4.29
C LEU A 116 18.37 -10.52 5.34
N GLU A 117 18.18 -11.08 6.54
CA GLU A 117 19.09 -10.97 7.69
C GLU A 117 19.50 -9.52 8.03
N ILE A 118 18.64 -8.53 7.73
CA ILE A 118 18.97 -7.10 7.82
C ILE A 118 19.33 -6.68 9.25
N LYS A 119 18.68 -7.30 10.23
CA LYS A 119 18.87 -7.05 11.66
C LYS A 119 19.75 -8.09 12.36
N GLY A 120 20.35 -8.99 11.59
CA GLY A 120 21.18 -10.09 12.11
C GLY A 120 20.80 -11.44 11.49
N LYS A 121 21.73 -12.39 11.52
CA LYS A 121 21.52 -13.75 11.00
C LYS A 121 20.39 -14.44 11.75
N THR A 122 19.60 -15.22 11.02
CA THR A 122 18.48 -15.98 11.57
C THR A 122 18.65 -17.46 11.25
N SER A 123 18.42 -18.33 12.24
CA SER A 123 18.42 -19.77 12.00
C SER A 123 17.14 -20.21 11.28
N SER A 124 17.15 -21.40 10.67
CA SER A 124 15.95 -21.96 10.05
C SER A 124 14.77 -22.05 11.02
N ARG A 125 15.04 -22.41 12.28
CA ARG A 125 14.01 -22.51 13.33
C ARG A 125 13.45 -21.15 13.72
N GLN A 126 14.28 -20.11 13.77
CA GLN A 126 13.83 -18.74 14.01
C GLN A 126 12.93 -18.21 12.89
N ARG A 127 13.27 -18.51 11.63
CA ARG A 127 12.43 -18.14 10.49
C ARG A 127 11.08 -18.87 10.54
N GLU A 128 11.08 -20.15 10.92
CA GLU A 128 9.85 -20.92 11.12
C GLU A 128 8.96 -20.32 12.22
N LEU A 129 9.56 -19.96 13.37
CA LEU A 129 8.86 -19.27 14.46
C LEU A 129 8.26 -17.94 14.00
N LEU A 130 9.03 -17.09 13.31
CA LEU A 130 8.56 -15.80 12.81
C LEU A 130 7.43 -15.94 11.79
N ASN A 131 7.55 -16.88 10.84
CA ASN A 131 6.53 -17.15 9.84
C ASN A 131 5.22 -17.69 10.46
N THR A 132 5.33 -18.50 11.51
CA THR A 132 4.17 -19.04 12.23
C THR A 132 3.53 -17.93 13.08
N LEU A 133 4.33 -17.23 13.88
CA LEU A 133 3.88 -16.11 14.72
C LEU A 133 3.20 -15.02 13.90
N LEU A 134 3.73 -14.69 12.71
CA LEU A 134 3.16 -13.72 11.77
C LEU A 134 1.70 -14.01 11.42
N LYS A 135 1.34 -15.30 11.28
CA LYS A 135 -0.01 -15.76 10.94
C LYS A 135 -0.88 -15.87 12.18
N GLU A 136 -0.38 -16.53 13.22
CA GLU A 136 -1.14 -16.87 14.42
C GLU A 136 -1.62 -15.63 15.18
N ARG A 137 -0.76 -14.63 15.36
CA ARG A 137 -1.04 -13.40 16.12
C ARG A 137 -2.18 -12.53 15.60
N ARG A 138 -2.76 -12.88 14.44
CA ARG A 138 -3.85 -12.16 13.78
C ARG A 138 -5.21 -12.83 13.98
N LYS A 139 -5.25 -14.03 14.55
CA LYS A 139 -6.49 -14.77 14.80
C LYS A 139 -7.30 -14.09 15.91
N LYS A 140 -8.63 -14.04 15.74
CA LYS A 140 -9.55 -13.31 16.64
C LYS A 140 -9.62 -13.91 18.06
N HIS A 141 -9.50 -15.22 18.18
CA HIS A 141 -9.59 -15.90 19.48
C HIS A 141 -8.54 -15.38 20.48
N TRP A 142 -7.35 -14.96 20.03
CA TRP A 142 -6.35 -14.35 20.91
C TRP A 142 -6.84 -13.04 21.52
N ALA A 143 -7.63 -12.24 20.79
CA ALA A 143 -8.20 -11.01 21.34
C ALA A 143 -9.21 -11.32 22.45
N GLU A 144 -10.02 -12.36 22.25
CA GLU A 144 -11.00 -12.85 23.23
C GLU A 144 -10.29 -13.37 24.49
N GLU A 145 -9.23 -14.16 24.32
CA GLU A 145 -8.43 -14.72 25.42
C GLU A 145 -7.68 -13.64 26.22
N ILE A 146 -7.06 -12.69 25.53
CA ILE A 146 -6.37 -11.56 26.17
C ILE A 146 -7.39 -10.58 26.79
N GLY A 147 -8.63 -10.57 26.30
CA GLY A 147 -9.70 -9.66 26.70
C GLY A 147 -9.43 -8.23 26.22
N ILE A 148 -9.17 -8.08 24.92
CA ILE A 148 -8.96 -6.80 24.21
C ILE A 148 -9.78 -6.76 22.93
N ASP A 149 -10.01 -5.57 22.38
CA ASP A 149 -10.53 -5.45 21.02
C ASP A 149 -9.55 -6.07 20.02
N TRP A 150 -10.07 -6.80 19.04
CA TRP A 150 -9.22 -7.40 18.02
C TRP A 150 -8.46 -6.35 17.21
N MET A 151 -7.15 -6.59 17.06
CA MET A 151 -6.26 -5.76 16.27
C MET A 151 -5.47 -6.61 15.27
N ASP A 152 -5.13 -6.02 14.12
CA ASP A 152 -4.36 -6.66 13.06
C ASP A 152 -2.89 -6.86 13.48
N GLY A 153 -2.67 -7.89 14.29
CA GLY A 153 -1.40 -8.30 14.86
C GLY A 153 -1.23 -7.90 16.32
N MET A 154 -1.41 -8.86 17.23
CA MET A 154 -1.33 -8.67 18.69
C MET A 154 -0.03 -9.26 19.25
N PRO A 155 0.53 -8.73 20.35
CA PRO A 155 1.58 -9.43 21.09
C PRO A 155 1.01 -10.72 21.70
N LEU A 156 1.73 -11.83 21.58
CA LEU A 156 1.37 -13.11 22.20
C LEU A 156 2.38 -13.50 23.27
N THR A 157 1.92 -14.03 24.40
CA THR A 157 2.83 -14.51 25.45
C THR A 157 3.56 -15.77 24.99
N LYS A 158 4.61 -16.17 25.72
CA LYS A 158 5.32 -17.42 25.45
C LYS A 158 4.36 -18.62 25.50
N GLU A 159 3.48 -18.66 26.50
CA GLU A 159 2.53 -19.76 26.72
C GLU A 159 1.61 -19.90 25.52
N GLN A 160 1.11 -18.77 24.99
CA GLN A 160 0.29 -18.73 23.79
C GLN A 160 1.08 -19.21 22.57
N ILE A 161 2.34 -18.78 22.41
CA ILE A 161 3.19 -19.20 21.29
C ILE A 161 3.48 -20.70 21.33
N GLN A 162 3.71 -21.27 22.52
CA GLN A 162 3.98 -22.69 22.70
C GLN A 162 2.81 -23.56 22.19
N THR A 163 1.57 -23.06 22.21
CA THR A 163 0.39 -23.82 21.73
C THR A 163 0.45 -24.17 20.23
N PHE A 164 1.20 -23.41 19.43
CA PHE A 164 1.33 -23.61 17.99
C PHE A 164 2.78 -23.74 17.51
N PHE A 165 3.75 -23.57 18.40
CA PHE A 165 5.17 -23.73 18.11
C PHE A 165 5.85 -24.43 19.28
N ASP A 166 5.82 -25.77 19.24
CA ASP A 166 6.43 -26.57 20.28
C ASP A 166 7.95 -26.68 20.07
N ASP A 167 8.71 -25.95 20.87
CA ASP A 167 10.17 -25.98 20.89
C ASP A 167 10.71 -25.90 22.33
N PRO A 168 11.66 -26.78 22.73
CA PRO A 168 12.23 -26.75 24.07
C PRO A 168 13.05 -25.48 24.35
N ASN A 169 13.58 -24.83 23.31
CA ASN A 169 14.39 -23.61 23.41
C ASN A 169 13.61 -22.36 23.02
N LEU A 170 12.26 -22.39 23.06
CA LEU A 170 11.42 -21.27 22.61
C LEU A 170 11.81 -19.93 23.25
N GLN A 171 12.14 -19.92 24.54
CA GLN A 171 12.55 -18.69 25.25
C GLN A 171 13.81 -18.08 24.62
N ASP A 172 14.86 -18.88 24.42
CA ASP A 172 16.13 -18.41 23.85
C ASP A 172 15.94 -17.91 22.41
N LEU A 173 15.07 -18.58 21.63
CA LEU A 173 14.72 -18.13 20.29
C LEU A 173 14.04 -16.75 20.32
N LEU A 174 13.08 -16.55 21.23
CA LEU A 174 12.35 -15.30 21.37
C LEU A 174 13.26 -14.17 21.87
N ASP A 175 14.14 -14.45 22.82
CA ASP A 175 15.03 -13.44 23.40
C ASP A 175 16.09 -12.99 22.39
N ASP A 176 16.72 -13.91 21.66
CA ASP A 176 17.66 -13.55 20.58
C ASP A 176 16.97 -12.79 19.44
N LEU A 177 15.73 -13.17 19.07
CA LEU A 177 14.95 -12.44 18.06
C LEU A 177 14.55 -11.03 18.54
N ALA A 178 14.30 -10.88 19.84
CA ALA A 178 13.99 -9.59 20.46
C ALA A 178 15.23 -8.70 20.53
N GLU A 179 16.39 -9.26 20.90
CA GLU A 179 17.68 -8.55 20.92
C GLU A 179 18.07 -8.07 19.52
N LYS A 180 17.89 -8.92 18.50
CA LYS A 180 18.06 -8.54 17.08
C LYS A 180 16.99 -7.53 16.61
N GLY A 181 15.93 -7.30 17.37
CA GLY A 181 14.87 -6.36 17.03
C GLY A 181 13.95 -6.83 15.92
N TYR A 182 13.86 -8.14 15.66
CA TYR A 182 12.82 -8.70 14.78
C TYR A 182 11.45 -8.66 15.45
N ILE A 183 11.42 -8.92 16.76
CA ILE A 183 10.22 -8.84 17.61
C ILE A 183 10.44 -7.89 18.80
N ALA A 184 9.35 -7.38 19.38
CA ALA A 184 9.34 -6.59 20.60
C ALA A 184 8.56 -7.32 21.67
N TYR A 185 9.03 -7.22 22.91
CA TYR A 185 8.29 -7.67 24.08
C TYR A 185 7.50 -6.49 24.69
N GLU A 186 6.22 -6.39 24.33
CA GLU A 186 5.38 -5.21 24.62
C GLU A 186 3.99 -5.61 25.14
N HIS A 187 3.33 -4.65 25.79
CA HIS A 187 1.93 -4.84 26.19
C HIS A 187 1.01 -4.76 24.95
N PRO A 188 -0.10 -5.50 24.95
CA PRO A 188 -1.19 -5.28 24.01
C PRO A 188 -1.64 -3.82 23.99
N LYS A 189 -2.24 -3.40 22.88
CA LYS A 189 -2.74 -2.03 22.73
C LYS A 189 -4.24 -2.01 22.93
N LYS A 190 -4.76 -0.89 23.45
CA LYS A 190 -6.19 -0.59 23.53
C LYS A 190 -6.52 0.69 22.78
N LEU A 191 -7.77 0.80 22.34
CA LEU A 191 -8.27 2.00 21.68
C LEU A 191 -8.79 2.98 22.72
N VAL A 192 -8.28 4.21 22.71
CA VAL A 192 -8.82 5.33 23.48
C VAL A 192 -9.18 6.43 22.49
N GLY A 193 -10.48 6.58 22.21
CA GLY A 193 -10.96 7.38 21.10
C GLY A 193 -10.50 6.82 19.75
N LYS A 194 -9.67 7.58 19.02
CA LYS A 194 -9.06 7.15 17.75
C LYS A 194 -7.59 6.74 17.88
N ILE A 195 -7.03 6.79 19.09
CA ILE A 195 -5.60 6.56 19.34
C ILE A 195 -5.40 5.18 19.97
N ARG A 196 -4.37 4.48 19.53
CA ARG A 196 -3.95 3.19 20.10
C ARG A 196 -2.86 3.43 21.12
N ILE A 197 -3.13 3.10 22.37
CA ILE A 197 -2.16 3.23 23.48
C ILE A 197 -1.85 1.86 24.07
N SER A 198 -0.69 1.75 24.71
CA SER A 198 -0.28 0.54 25.44
C SER A 198 -1.25 0.27 26.60
N ASP A 199 -1.71 -0.97 26.75
CA ASP A 199 -2.55 -1.41 27.86
C ASP A 199 -1.71 -2.15 28.91
N THR A 200 -1.15 -1.37 29.84
CA THR A 200 -0.27 -1.88 30.91
C THR A 200 -0.99 -2.81 31.91
N THR A 201 -2.32 -2.93 31.83
CA THR A 201 -3.09 -3.88 32.65
C THR A 201 -3.01 -5.32 32.14
N LYS A 202 -2.56 -5.52 30.90
CA LYS A 202 -2.42 -6.84 30.25
C LYS A 202 -0.98 -7.30 30.31
N VAL A 203 -0.76 -8.62 30.31
CA VAL A 203 0.58 -9.20 30.30
C VAL A 203 1.30 -8.86 28.98
N LYS A 204 2.62 -8.68 29.03
CA LYS A 204 3.43 -8.46 27.83
C LYS A 204 3.51 -9.72 26.98
N GLY A 205 3.63 -9.53 25.68
CA GLY A 205 3.86 -10.59 24.73
C GLY A 205 4.82 -10.15 23.62
N TYR A 206 5.18 -11.09 22.77
CA TYR A 206 6.08 -10.89 21.65
C TYR A 206 5.31 -10.47 20.40
N ASN A 207 5.74 -9.36 19.79
CA ASN A 207 5.11 -8.77 18.62
C ASN A 207 6.12 -8.49 17.52
N ILE A 208 5.74 -8.66 16.24
CA ILE A 208 6.63 -8.34 15.12
C ILE A 208 6.66 -6.83 14.88
N ILE A 209 7.85 -6.23 14.91
CA ILE A 209 8.05 -4.76 14.92
C ILE A 209 7.92 -4.13 13.53
N ALA A 210 8.41 -4.80 12.49
CA ALA A 210 8.63 -4.15 11.20
C ALA A 210 7.35 -4.03 10.36
N GLY A 211 7.00 -2.79 10.00
CA GLY A 211 5.91 -2.48 9.10
C GLY A 211 6.39 -2.22 7.67
N LYS A 212 5.43 -2.03 6.74
CA LYS A 212 5.69 -1.70 5.33
C LYS A 212 6.68 -0.52 5.15
N LEU A 213 6.57 0.50 5.99
CA LEU A 213 7.36 1.73 5.90
C LEU A 213 8.78 1.61 6.49
N SER A 214 9.06 0.52 7.20
CA SER A 214 10.37 0.26 7.83
C SER A 214 11.45 -0.14 6.83
N PHE A 215 11.08 -0.44 5.58
CA PHE A 215 11.99 -0.88 4.52
C PHE A 215 12.21 0.24 3.50
N ASP A 216 13.32 0.20 2.76
CA ASP A 216 13.57 1.17 1.68
C ASP A 216 12.56 1.01 0.54
N PHE A 217 12.22 -0.25 0.23
CA PHE A 217 11.16 -0.62 -0.68
C PHE A 217 10.15 -1.50 0.03
N SER A 218 8.89 -1.33 -0.34
CA SER A 218 7.74 -2.07 0.20
C SER A 218 7.04 -2.93 -0.85
N LYS A 219 7.21 -2.57 -2.13
CA LYS A 219 6.77 -3.36 -3.28
C LYS A 219 7.72 -3.06 -4.43
N ILE A 220 8.16 -4.11 -5.11
CA ILE A 220 8.81 -4.01 -6.40
C ILE A 220 7.71 -4.14 -7.45
N LEU A 221 7.63 -3.18 -8.36
CA LEU A 221 6.59 -3.13 -9.38
C LEU A 221 6.85 -4.19 -10.44
N ASP A 222 5.77 -4.76 -10.95
CA ASP A 222 5.80 -5.66 -12.09
C ASP A 222 5.79 -4.81 -13.37
N PRO A 223 6.81 -4.90 -14.24
CA PRO A 223 6.85 -4.16 -15.50
C PRO A 223 5.60 -4.38 -16.36
N ASP A 224 5.06 -5.60 -16.38
CA ASP A 224 3.90 -5.95 -17.21
C ASP A 224 2.57 -5.81 -16.45
N GLY A 225 2.64 -5.34 -15.20
CA GLY A 225 1.50 -5.12 -14.34
C GLY A 225 1.10 -3.65 -14.20
N VAL A 226 0.14 -3.42 -13.30
CA VAL A 226 -0.38 -2.10 -12.93
C VAL A 226 0.05 -1.78 -11.50
N ALA A 227 0.49 -0.54 -11.25
CA ALA A 227 0.80 -0.07 -9.90
C ALA A 227 -0.46 0.00 -9.02
N PRO A 228 -0.35 -0.25 -7.69
CA PRO A 228 -1.41 0.13 -6.77
C PRO A 228 -1.58 1.66 -6.75
N THR A 229 -2.69 2.13 -6.17
CA THR A 229 -2.91 3.58 -6.02
C THR A 229 -1.71 4.25 -5.34
N LEU A 230 -1.14 5.22 -6.04
CA LEU A 230 -0.04 6.01 -5.52
C LEU A 230 -0.58 6.98 -4.47
N VAL A 231 -0.14 6.79 -3.24
CA VAL A 231 -0.31 7.75 -2.16
C VAL A 231 1.05 8.36 -1.84
N ALA A 232 1.05 9.65 -1.49
CA ALA A 232 2.27 10.42 -1.22
C ALA A 232 3.22 9.72 -0.23
N THR A 233 2.66 9.06 0.78
CA THR A 233 3.44 8.35 1.81
C THR A 233 4.12 7.08 1.31
N ASP A 234 3.51 6.37 0.36
CA ASP A 234 3.92 5.01 -0.01
C ASP A 234 4.71 4.96 -1.32
N VAL A 235 4.56 5.98 -2.18
CA VAL A 235 5.23 6.02 -3.49
C VAL A 235 6.75 6.05 -3.38
N SER A 236 7.28 6.69 -2.33
CA SER A 236 8.73 6.67 -2.03
C SER A 236 9.27 5.28 -1.68
N LYS A 237 8.37 4.32 -1.42
CA LYS A 237 8.65 2.92 -1.07
C LYS A 237 8.32 1.97 -2.21
N LEU A 238 8.00 2.45 -3.41
CA LEU A 238 7.87 1.62 -4.59
C LEU A 238 9.23 1.50 -5.28
N GLY A 239 9.61 0.28 -5.63
CA GLY A 239 10.82 -0.03 -6.38
C GLY A 239 10.48 -0.44 -7.80
N ILE A 240 11.32 -0.06 -8.74
CA ILE A 240 11.30 -0.52 -10.12
C ILE A 240 12.67 -1.10 -10.47
N ILE A 241 12.68 -2.15 -11.29
CA ILE A 241 13.91 -2.81 -11.73
C ILE A 241 14.44 -2.05 -12.95
N ASP A 242 15.71 -1.65 -12.91
CA ASP A 242 16.42 -1.01 -14.01
C ASP A 242 17.78 -1.70 -14.20
N GLY A 243 17.91 -2.44 -15.30
CA GLY A 243 19.05 -3.32 -15.55
C GLY A 243 19.20 -4.39 -14.45
N LYS A 244 20.30 -4.32 -13.69
CA LYS A 244 20.65 -5.27 -12.62
C LYS A 244 20.39 -4.74 -11.20
N GLY A 245 19.68 -3.62 -11.07
CA GLY A 245 19.41 -3.04 -9.77
C GLY A 245 18.00 -2.49 -9.63
N ILE A 246 17.73 -1.93 -8.45
CA ILE A 246 16.41 -1.43 -8.05
C ILE A 246 16.54 0.04 -7.76
N ARG A 247 15.62 0.85 -8.30
CA ARG A 247 15.53 2.29 -8.04
C ARG A 247 14.11 2.69 -7.68
N ARG A 248 13.96 3.94 -7.25
CA ARG A 248 12.65 4.59 -7.11
C ARG A 248 12.16 5.05 -8.48
N LEU A 249 10.86 5.29 -8.57
CA LEU A 249 10.26 5.96 -9.71
C LEU A 249 10.87 7.34 -9.90
N THR A 250 11.04 7.81 -11.12
CA THR A 250 11.38 9.20 -11.41
C THR A 250 10.14 10.09 -11.31
N VAL A 251 10.34 11.41 -11.27
CA VAL A 251 9.20 12.37 -11.31
C VAL A 251 8.46 12.26 -12.65
N ARG A 252 9.16 12.02 -13.76
CA ARG A 252 8.56 11.81 -15.10
C ARG A 252 7.73 10.54 -15.15
N GLU A 253 8.21 9.42 -14.61
CA GLU A 253 7.41 8.20 -14.46
C GLU A 253 6.18 8.47 -13.57
N GLY A 254 6.37 9.25 -12.51
CA GLY A 254 5.30 9.83 -11.68
C GLY A 254 4.22 10.53 -12.51
N LEU A 255 4.61 11.47 -13.36
CA LEU A 255 3.72 12.24 -14.23
C LEU A 255 2.98 11.35 -15.24
N ARG A 256 3.70 10.42 -15.89
CA ARG A 256 3.12 9.45 -16.84
C ARG A 256 2.07 8.54 -16.19
N MET A 257 2.27 8.13 -14.92
CA MET A 257 1.25 7.36 -14.19
C MET A 257 -0.09 8.10 -14.06
N PHE A 258 -0.09 9.43 -14.10
CA PHE A 258 -1.32 10.25 -14.06
C PHE A 258 -1.77 10.76 -15.43
N GLY A 259 -1.03 10.43 -16.49
CA GLY A 259 -1.32 10.83 -17.86
C GLY A 259 -1.01 12.30 -18.17
N PHE A 260 -0.07 12.92 -17.44
CA PHE A 260 0.40 14.25 -17.79
C PHE A 260 1.21 14.20 -19.11
N PRO A 261 1.13 15.26 -19.93
CA PRO A 261 1.88 15.32 -21.18
C PRO A 261 3.39 15.42 -20.94
N GLU A 262 4.18 15.05 -21.94
CA GLU A 262 5.65 14.99 -21.84
C GLU A 262 6.31 16.35 -21.64
N ASP A 263 5.63 17.45 -22.00
CA ASP A 263 6.09 18.83 -21.82
C ASP A 263 5.75 19.41 -20.44
N TYR A 264 4.85 18.78 -19.67
CA TYR A 264 4.60 19.16 -18.28
C TYR A 264 5.75 18.72 -17.39
N ASP A 265 6.25 19.61 -16.54
CA ASP A 265 7.43 19.35 -15.71
C ASP A 265 7.20 19.70 -14.24
N LEU A 266 7.75 18.88 -13.35
CA LEU A 266 7.83 19.10 -11.90
C LEU A 266 9.26 18.98 -11.38
N SER A 267 10.27 18.96 -12.26
CA SER A 267 11.69 18.78 -11.92
C SER A 267 12.23 19.91 -11.04
N PHE A 268 11.59 21.08 -11.05
CA PHE A 268 11.91 22.21 -10.20
C PHE A 268 11.55 21.99 -8.72
N LEU A 269 10.74 20.97 -8.40
CA LEU A 269 10.38 20.61 -7.04
C LEU A 269 11.30 19.53 -6.47
N LYS A 270 11.35 19.44 -5.14
CA LYS A 270 11.97 18.27 -4.51
C LYS A 270 11.12 17.04 -4.81
N TYR A 271 11.78 15.89 -4.89
CA TYR A 271 11.12 14.59 -5.12
C TYR A 271 9.89 14.37 -4.23
N SER A 272 10.01 14.65 -2.92
CA SER A 272 8.91 14.46 -1.97
C SER A 272 7.73 15.40 -2.23
N GLU A 273 8.00 16.64 -2.65
CA GLU A 273 6.97 17.64 -2.95
C GLU A 273 6.24 17.29 -4.24
N ALA A 274 6.99 16.91 -5.28
CA ALA A 274 6.42 16.46 -6.55
C ALA A 274 5.48 15.26 -6.35
N PHE A 275 5.92 14.25 -5.59
CA PHE A 275 5.11 13.06 -5.34
C PHE A 275 3.95 13.29 -4.36
N ASP A 276 4.01 14.31 -3.50
CA ASP A 276 2.87 14.73 -2.69
C ASP A 276 1.78 15.37 -3.57
N LEU A 277 2.17 16.27 -4.49
CA LEU A 277 1.26 16.84 -5.48
C LEU A 277 0.64 15.75 -6.38
N LEU A 278 1.45 14.86 -6.93
CA LEU A 278 0.97 13.72 -7.72
C LEU A 278 0.05 12.81 -6.90
N GLY A 279 0.40 12.53 -5.64
CA GLY A 279 -0.44 11.74 -4.73
C GLY A 279 -1.85 12.30 -4.57
N ASN A 280 -2.03 13.62 -4.69
CA ASN A 280 -3.30 14.31 -4.54
C ASN A 280 -4.01 14.64 -5.87
N THR A 281 -3.28 14.66 -6.99
CA THR A 281 -3.80 15.04 -8.30
C THR A 281 -4.84 14.05 -8.89
N VAL A 282 -5.45 14.47 -10.00
CA VAL A 282 -6.44 13.74 -10.80
C VAL A 282 -5.78 12.92 -11.91
N CYS A 283 -6.48 11.91 -12.42
CA CYS A 283 -6.08 11.16 -13.61
C CYS A 283 -6.47 11.96 -14.86
N ILE A 284 -5.50 12.49 -15.60
CA ILE A 284 -5.75 13.36 -16.75
C ILE A 284 -6.67 12.71 -17.80
N PRO A 285 -6.43 11.46 -18.27
CA PRO A 285 -7.27 10.84 -19.29
C PRO A 285 -8.71 10.59 -18.83
N VAL A 286 -8.93 10.40 -17.52
CA VAL A 286 -10.29 10.25 -16.97
C VAL A 286 -11.02 11.58 -16.99
N ILE A 287 -10.33 12.68 -16.66
CA ILE A 287 -10.92 14.03 -16.68
C ILE A 287 -11.22 14.45 -18.12
N GLU A 288 -10.31 14.18 -19.05
CA GLU A 288 -10.49 14.43 -20.49
C GLU A 288 -11.73 13.71 -21.02
N ALA A 289 -11.84 12.39 -20.81
CA ALA A 289 -12.99 11.61 -21.27
C ALA A 289 -14.34 12.10 -20.68
N ILE A 290 -14.34 12.53 -19.42
CA ILE A 290 -15.54 13.11 -18.79
C ILE A 290 -15.85 14.49 -19.38
N ALA A 291 -14.85 15.33 -19.59
CA ALA A 291 -15.01 16.67 -20.12
C ALA A 291 -15.52 16.66 -21.56
N GLU A 292 -14.98 15.78 -22.41
CA GLU A 292 -15.47 15.54 -23.77
C GLU A 292 -16.93 15.09 -23.76
N ARG A 293 -17.27 14.11 -22.91
CA ARG A 293 -18.65 13.64 -22.76
C ARG A 293 -19.60 14.76 -22.30
N ILE A 294 -19.16 15.65 -21.42
CA ILE A 294 -19.95 16.82 -21.02
C ILE A 294 -20.12 17.76 -22.21
N ALA A 295 -19.04 18.03 -22.95
CA ALA A 295 -19.09 18.91 -24.12
C ALA A 295 -20.08 18.41 -25.18
N ASP A 296 -20.11 17.10 -25.46
CA ASP A 296 -21.07 16.48 -26.40
C ASP A 296 -22.54 16.69 -26.01
N TYR A 297 -22.83 16.75 -24.71
CA TYR A 297 -24.19 16.96 -24.17
C TYR A 297 -24.54 18.45 -23.99
N LEU A 298 -23.56 19.35 -24.13
CA LEU A 298 -23.77 20.80 -24.10
C LEU A 298 -23.77 21.43 -25.50
N ALA A 299 -23.36 20.69 -26.52
CA ALA A 299 -23.33 21.11 -27.92
C ALA A 299 -24.73 21.05 -28.57
#